data_AF-F1VWB0-F1
#
_entry.id   AF-F1VWB0-F1
#
_cell.length_a   1.000
_cell.length_b   1.000
_cell.length_c   1.000
_cell.angle_alpha   90.00
_cell.angle_beta   90.00
_cell.angle_gamma   90.00
#
_symmetry.space_group_name_H-M   'P 1'
#
loop_
_entity.id
_entity.type
_entity.pdbx_description
1 polymer ?
#
loop_
_entity_poly.entity_id
_entity_poly.type
_entity_poly.pdbx_seq_one_letter_code
_entity_poly.pdbx_strand_id
1 'polypeptide(L)' 'MQAATLLKDFPEATDANIDAVMSGNLCRCMAYVRIRKAIKLAATEMKGAPHA' A
#
# COMPACT_ATOMS: atom_id res chain seq x y z
N MET A 1 4.05 -2.06 -11.87
CA MET A 1 4.24 -2.08 -10.41
C MET A 1 2.89 -2.01 -9.72
N GLN A 2 2.50 -3.00 -8.92
CA GLN A 2 1.12 -3.08 -8.40
C GLN A 2 0.80 -2.05 -7.30
N ALA A 3 1.72 -1.72 -6.39
CA ALA A 3 1.45 -0.74 -5.33
C ALA A 3 1.19 0.68 -5.88
N ALA A 4 1.93 1.07 -6.93
CA ALA A 4 1.72 2.34 -7.62
C ALA A 4 0.35 2.39 -8.32
N THR A 5 -0.08 1.30 -8.96
CA THR A 5 -1.41 1.19 -9.56
C THR A 5 -2.50 1.25 -8.50
N LEU A 6 -2.35 0.51 -7.40
CA LEU A 6 -3.27 0.56 -6.26
C LEU A 6 -3.49 1.99 -5.75
N LEU A 7 -2.42 2.78 -5.57
CA LEU A 7 -2.52 4.15 -5.07
C LEU A 7 -3.17 5.11 -6.07
N LYS A 8 -3.07 4.82 -7.37
CA LYS A 8 -3.75 5.58 -8.42
C LYS A 8 -5.26 5.30 -8.43
N ASP A 9 -5.64 4.03 -8.27
CA ASP A 9 -7.04 3.60 -8.35
C ASP A 9 -7.78 3.77 -7.01
N PHE A 10 -7.06 3.64 -5.89
CA PHE A 10 -7.58 3.75 -4.52
C PHE A 10 -6.73 4.74 -3.70
N PRO A 11 -7.04 6.05 -3.78
CA PRO A 11 -6.36 7.07 -2.97
C PRO A 11 -6.53 6.87 -1.46
N GLU A 12 -7.56 6.12 -1.05
CA GLU A 12 -7.80 5.69 0.33
C GLU A 12 -7.71 4.16 0.44
N ALA A 13 -6.55 3.59 0.12
CA ALA A 13 -6.36 2.15 0.10
C ALA A 13 -6.65 1.51 1.48
N THR A 14 -7.68 0.67 1.53
CA THR A 14 -8.00 -0.16 2.71
C THR A 14 -7.11 -1.42 2.74
N ASP A 15 -7.04 -2.11 3.89
CA ASP A 15 -6.30 -3.38 3.97
C ASP A 15 -6.85 -4.43 2.98
N ALA A 16 -8.17 -4.46 2.76
CA ALA A 16 -8.79 -5.36 1.80
C ALA A 16 -8.36 -5.06 0.36
N ASN A 17 -8.24 -3.77 -0.02
CA ASN A 17 -7.73 -3.39 -1.34
C ASN A 17 -6.25 -3.79 -1.48
N ILE A 18 -5.44 -3.55 -0.45
CA ILE A 18 -4.02 -3.90 -0.47
C ILE A 18 -3.87 -5.42 -0.62
N ASP A 19 -4.60 -6.22 0.14
CA ASP A 19 -4.51 -7.68 0.09
C ASP A 19 -4.98 -8.25 -1.25
N ALA A 20 -6.08 -7.73 -1.81
CA ALA A 20 -6.57 -8.14 -3.12
C ALA A 20 -5.52 -7.87 -4.21
N VAL A 21 -4.96 -6.66 -4.24
CA VAL A 21 -4.04 -6.26 -5.31
C VAL A 21 -2.65 -6.85 -5.11
N MET A 22 -2.14 -6.94 -3.88
CA MET A 22 -0.79 -7.43 -3.57
C MET A 22 -0.69 -8.96 -3.45
N SER A 23 -1.80 -9.71 -3.55
CA SER A 23 -1.83 -11.18 -3.44
C SER A 23 -0.85 -11.91 -4.37
N GLY A 24 -0.53 -11.32 -5.54
CA GLY A 24 0.47 -11.84 -6.49
C GLY A 24 1.93 -11.50 -6.15
N ASN A 25 2.19 -10.64 -5.16
CA ASN A 25 3.53 -10.21 -4.77
C ASN A 25 4.00 -10.98 -3.52
N LEU A 26 4.70 -12.08 -3.73
CA LEU A 26 5.22 -12.90 -2.64
C LEU A 26 6.38 -12.21 -1.91
N CYS A 27 6.29 -12.13 -0.59
CA CYS A 27 7.35 -11.59 0.27
C CYS A 27 8.00 -12.73 1.09
N ARG A 28 9.25 -13.09 0.75
CA ARG A 28 9.97 -14.17 1.46
C ARG A 28 10.49 -13.75 2.84
N CYS A 29 10.67 -12.46 3.07
CA CYS A 29 11.20 -11.92 4.32
C CYS A 29 10.16 -11.77 5.43
N MET A 30 8.91 -12.22 5.21
CA MET A 30 7.78 -12.06 6.14
C MET A 30 7.45 -10.60 6.48
N ALA A 31 7.82 -9.66 5.60
CA ALA A 31 7.70 -8.22 5.82
C ALA A 31 6.38 -7.63 5.29
N TYR A 32 5.39 -8.45 4.93
CA TYR A 32 4.15 -7.99 4.28
C TYR A 32 3.35 -6.99 5.15
N VAL A 33 3.43 -7.13 6.47
CA VAL A 33 2.88 -6.15 7.43
C VAL A 33 3.54 -4.77 7.29
N ARG A 34 4.85 -4.71 7.02
CA ARG A 34 5.57 -3.45 6.77
C ARG A 34 5.20 -2.87 5.40
N ILE A 35 5.02 -3.72 4.39
CA ILE A 35 4.56 -3.31 3.06
C ILE A 35 3.16 -2.67 3.14
N ARG A 36 2.21 -3.29 3.85
CA ARG A 36 0.87 -2.71 4.09
C ARG A 36 0.95 -1.32 4.74
N LYS A 37 1.79 -1.16 5.78
CA LYS A 37 2.01 0.13 6.43
C LYS A 37 2.60 1.18 5.47
N ALA A 38 3.60 0.80 4.68
CA ALA A 38 4.24 1.70 3.72
C ALA A 38 3.28 2.15 2.61
N ILE A 39 2.39 1.29 2.13
CA ILE A 39 1.36 1.66 1.15
C ILE A 39 0.39 2.67 1.74
N LYS A 40 -0.10 2.44 2.96
CA LYS A 40 -0.99 3.39 3.65
C LYS A 40 -0.31 4.74 3.89
N LEU A 41 0.96 4.70 4.29
CA LEU A 41 1.78 5.91 4.44
C LEU A 41 1.91 6.66 3.11
N ALA A 42 2.22 5.97 2.02
CA ALA A 42 2.30 6.59 0.70
C ALA A 42 0.94 7.21 0.30
N ALA A 43 -0.18 6.57 0.61
CA ALA A 43 -1.52 7.11 0.36
C ALA A 43 -1.78 8.42 1.12
N THR A 44 -1.30 8.54 2.37
CA THR A 44 -1.40 9.80 3.15
C THR A 44 -0.48 10.88 2.60
N GLU A 45 0.77 10.54 2.26
CA GLU A 45 1.74 11.47 1.67
C GLU A 45 1.24 12.03 0.33
N MET A 46 0.65 11.19 -0.52
CA MET A 46 0.10 11.60 -1.82
C MET A 46 -1.07 12.59 -1.69
N LYS A 47 -1.71 12.65 -0.52
CA LYS A 47 -2.75 13.64 -0.19
C LYS A 47 -2.18 14.93 0.42
N GLY A 48 -0.86 15.02 0.60
CA GLY A 48 -0.20 16.16 1.22
C GLY A 48 -0.25 16.17 2.75
N ALA A 49 -0.62 15.06 3.39
CA ALA A 49 -0.53 14.92 4.83
C ALA A 49 0.88 14.43 5.20
N PRO A 50 1.70 15.22 5.92
CA PRO A 50 3.06 14.83 6.26
C PRO A 50 3.08 13.69 7.27
N HIS A 51 4.00 12.74 7.09
CA HIS A 51 4.34 11.76 8.11
C HIS A 51 5.04 12.46 9.29
N ALA A 52 4.64 12.13 10.51
CA ALA A 52 5.35 12.56 11.72
C ALA A 52 6.49 11.59 12.05
#